data_AF-A0A4V2SXB0-F1
#
_entry.id   AF-A0A4V2SXB0-F1
#
_cell.length_a   1.000
_cell.length_b   1.000
_cell.length_c   1.000
_cell.angle_alpha   90.00
_cell.angle_beta   90.00
_cell.angle_gamma   90.00
#
_symmetry.space_group_name_H-M   'P 1'
#
loop_
_entity.id
_entity.type
_entity.pdbx_description
1 polymer ?
#
loop_
_entity_poly.entity_id
_entity_poly.type
_entity_poly.pdbx_seq_one_letter_code
_entity_poly.pdbx_strand_id
1 'polypeptide(L)'
;MSNHPKWLPFSTPLPKENYSIYQGVSNTIHGIQYLGHVSHGLKDLAEQEQVNICFPYLDHNVIRVCMRASSEKKMNPYELKPLLKRAFQHELPDCLLTRNTKGNYTSDVYYGMRQQFSWFQENFQQMILAELDLVDIRRFRECFHRLSMGVPVSLPEFHQTLSLEMWLRQMKQIQYGGVEKNAVFNS
;
A
#
# COMPACT_ATOMS: atom_id res chain seq x y z
N MET A 1 15.83 5.24 16.71
CA MET A 1 15.35 3.85 16.82
C MET A 1 14.95 3.40 15.42
N SER A 2 15.54 2.34 14.88
CA SER A 2 15.21 1.87 13.52
C SER A 2 13.76 1.38 13.50
N ASN A 3 13.00 1.82 12.49
CA ASN A 3 11.59 1.48 12.31
C ASN A 3 11.46 0.11 11.62
N HIS A 4 12.29 -0.86 11.97
CA HIS A 4 12.25 -2.18 11.35
C HIS A 4 11.07 -3.00 11.89
N PRO A 5 10.43 -3.83 11.05
CA PRO A 5 9.31 -4.69 11.45
C PRO A 5 9.78 -5.78 12.41
N LYS A 6 9.73 -5.52 13.72
CA LYS A 6 10.23 -6.47 14.74
C LYS A 6 9.51 -7.82 14.75
N TRP A 7 8.32 -7.89 14.15
CA TRP A 7 7.48 -9.09 14.08
C TRP A 7 7.83 -10.02 12.91
N LEU A 8 8.73 -9.62 12.00
CA LEU A 8 9.26 -10.49 10.95
C LEU A 8 10.60 -11.07 11.43
N PRO A 9 10.68 -12.36 11.79
CA PRO A 9 11.87 -12.93 12.43
C PRO A 9 13.06 -13.11 11.46
N PHE A 10 12.81 -13.09 10.15
CA PHE A 10 13.81 -13.36 9.09
C PHE A 10 14.13 -12.13 8.22
N SER A 11 13.64 -10.94 8.56
CA SER A 11 13.87 -9.74 7.74
C SER A 11 15.28 -9.17 7.93
N THR A 12 16.27 -9.85 7.36
CA THR A 12 17.58 -9.25 7.07
C THR A 12 17.42 -8.30 5.88
N PRO A 13 17.81 -7.02 5.97
CA PRO A 13 17.73 -6.11 4.84
C PRO A 13 18.57 -6.65 3.68
N LEU A 14 17.94 -6.87 2.53
CA LEU A 14 18.70 -7.16 1.31
C LEU A 14 19.52 -5.93 0.92
N PRO A 15 20.79 -6.11 0.51
CA PRO A 15 21.58 -5.00 -0.01
C PRO A 15 20.88 -4.40 -1.24
N LYS A 16 20.82 -3.06 -1.30
CA LYS A 16 20.32 -2.35 -2.47
C LYS A 16 21.35 -2.44 -3.58
N GLU A 17 21.24 -3.46 -4.42
CA GLU A 17 22.05 -3.58 -5.62
C GLU A 17 21.31 -3.02 -6.85
N ASN A 18 22.06 -2.44 -7.78
CA ASN A 18 21.51 -2.01 -9.06
C ASN A 18 21.48 -3.20 -10.02
N TYR A 19 20.33 -3.87 -10.09
CA TYR A 19 20.13 -5.04 -10.95
C TYR A 19 19.95 -4.69 -12.44
N SER A 20 19.89 -3.41 -12.80
CA SER A 20 19.72 -2.97 -14.20
C SER A 20 20.24 -1.55 -14.46
N ILE A 21 20.82 -1.33 -15.64
CA ILE A 21 21.14 0.01 -16.16
C ILE A 21 19.87 0.85 -16.45
N TYR A 22 18.71 0.20 -16.54
CA TYR A 22 17.40 0.83 -16.74
C TYR A 22 16.55 0.85 -15.46
N GLN A 23 17.15 0.74 -14.28
CA GLN A 23 16.44 0.64 -13.00
C GLN A 23 15.36 1.73 -12.82
N GLY A 24 15.63 2.96 -13.27
CA GLY A 24 14.64 4.05 -13.22
C GLY A 24 13.38 3.79 -14.05
N VAL A 25 13.53 3.21 -15.25
CA VAL A 25 12.40 2.83 -16.11
C VAL A 25 11.66 1.64 -15.51
N SER A 26 12.37 0.60 -15.06
CA SER A 26 11.76 -0.57 -14.42
C SER A 26 10.97 -0.19 -13.18
N ASN A 27 11.52 0.68 -12.31
CA ASN A 27 10.83 1.19 -11.13
C ASN A 27 9.58 2.01 -11.50
N THR A 28 9.65 2.79 -12.59
CA THR A 28 8.51 3.58 -13.07
C THR A 28 7.38 2.66 -13.56
N ILE A 29 7.71 1.65 -14.37
CA ILE A 29 6.74 0.67 -14.88
C ILE A 29 6.11 -0.10 -13.71
N HIS A 30 6.93 -0.59 -12.78
CA HIS A 30 6.44 -1.26 -11.58
C HIS A 30 5.51 -0.35 -10.76
N GLY A 31 5.86 0.92 -10.58
CA GLY A 31 5.02 1.90 -9.89
C GLY A 31 3.67 2.11 -10.59
N ILE A 32 3.65 2.19 -11.93
CA ILE A 32 2.40 2.30 -12.71
C ILE A 32 1.53 1.06 -12.52
N GLN A 33 2.10 -0.13 -12.63
CA GLN A 33 1.38 -1.40 -12.44
C GLN A 33 0.81 -1.51 -11.02
N TYR A 34 1.63 -1.19 -10.01
CA TYR A 34 1.23 -1.18 -8.61
C TYR A 34 0.07 -0.22 -8.36
N LEU A 35 0.18 1.02 -8.85
CA LEU A 35 -0.90 2.01 -8.71
C LEU A 35 -2.17 1.58 -9.45
N GLY A 36 -2.05 0.96 -10.62
CA GLY A 36 -3.19 0.37 -11.33
C GLY A 36 -3.91 -0.69 -10.50
N HIS A 37 -3.15 -1.62 -9.93
CA HIS A 37 -3.69 -2.67 -9.06
C HIS A 37 -4.39 -2.10 -7.82
N VAL A 38 -3.74 -1.17 -7.11
CA VAL A 38 -4.33 -0.51 -5.94
C VAL A 38 -5.60 0.27 -6.30
N SER A 39 -5.59 0.96 -7.44
CA SER A 39 -6.74 1.76 -7.89
C SER A 39 -7.94 0.90 -8.24
N HIS A 40 -7.72 -0.31 -8.78
CA HIS A 40 -8.80 -1.27 -8.97
C HIS A 40 -9.45 -1.67 -7.63
N GLY A 41 -8.66 -2.09 -6.63
CA GLY A 41 -9.20 -2.45 -5.32
C GLY A 41 -9.91 -1.28 -4.61
N LEU A 42 -9.39 -0.06 -4.75
CA LEU A 42 -10.05 1.15 -4.23
C LEU A 42 -11.38 1.43 -4.94
N LYS A 43 -11.46 1.16 -6.24
CA LYS A 43 -12.70 1.32 -7.00
C LYS A 43 -13.76 0.32 -6.54
N ASP A 44 -13.38 -0.95 -6.38
CA ASP A 44 -14.29 -1.98 -5.88
C ASP A 44 -14.87 -1.61 -4.50
N LEU A 45 -14.02 -1.10 -3.60
CA LEU A 45 -14.46 -0.60 -2.29
C LEU A 45 -15.39 0.62 -2.41
N ALA A 46 -15.05 1.58 -3.28
CA ALA A 46 -15.88 2.77 -3.48
C ALA A 46 -17.26 2.41 -4.04
N GLU A 47 -17.34 1.42 -4.95
CA GLU A 47 -18.60 0.92 -5.48
C GLU A 47 -19.49 0.30 -4.39
N GLN A 48 -18.90 -0.43 -3.43
CA GLN A 48 -19.63 -0.94 -2.26
C GLN A 48 -20.23 0.17 -1.39
N GLU A 49 -19.52 1.28 -1.27
CA GLU A 49 -19.96 2.48 -0.53
C GLU A 49 -20.77 3.46 -1.40
N GLN A 50 -21.11 3.09 -2.64
CA GLN A 50 -21.82 3.93 -3.61
C GLN A 50 -21.13 5.28 -3.89
N VAL A 51 -19.81 5.32 -3.75
CA VAL A 51 -18.96 6.47 -4.06
C VAL A 51 -18.33 6.29 -5.43
N ASN A 52 -18.46 7.31 -6.28
CA ASN A 52 -17.73 7.32 -7.55
C ASN A 52 -16.32 7.87 -7.35
N ILE A 53 -15.31 7.03 -7.62
CA ILE A 53 -13.90 7.41 -7.58
C ILE A 53 -13.26 7.25 -8.97
N CYS A 54 -12.39 8.18 -9.33
CA CYS A 54 -11.61 8.11 -10.57
C CYS A 54 -10.13 8.40 -10.30
N PHE A 55 -9.28 7.90 -11.20
CA PHE A 55 -7.82 8.02 -11.09
C PHE A 55 -7.24 8.66 -12.37
N PRO A 56 -7.42 9.98 -12.59
CA PRO A 56 -7.05 10.64 -13.85
C PRO A 56 -5.57 10.49 -14.21
N TYR A 57 -4.68 10.39 -13.22
CA TYR A 57 -3.25 10.22 -13.44
C TYR A 57 -2.85 8.83 -13.94
N LEU A 58 -3.77 7.86 -13.91
CA LEU A 58 -3.59 6.54 -14.50
C LEU A 58 -4.24 6.41 -15.89
N ASP A 59 -4.77 7.50 -16.43
CA ASP A 59 -5.23 7.52 -17.82
C ASP A 59 -4.06 7.20 -18.78
N HIS A 60 -4.38 6.43 -19.83
CA HIS A 60 -3.40 5.97 -20.81
C HIS A 60 -2.65 7.13 -21.49
N ASN A 61 -3.33 8.23 -21.81
CA ASN A 61 -2.70 9.35 -22.48
C ASN A 61 -1.78 10.11 -21.52
N VAL A 62 -2.18 10.26 -20.25
CA VAL A 62 -1.33 10.86 -19.21
C VAL A 62 -0.07 10.02 -19.02
N ILE A 63 -0.21 8.72 -18.83
CA ILE A 63 0.95 7.81 -18.68
C ILE A 63 1.85 7.89 -19.91
N ARG A 64 1.28 7.80 -21.12
CA ARG A 64 2.04 7.86 -22.36
C ARG A 64 2.84 9.14 -22.50
N VAL A 65 2.25 10.30 -22.20
CA VAL A 65 2.95 11.60 -22.24
C VAL A 65 4.07 11.64 -21.20
N CYS A 66 3.81 11.21 -19.98
CA CYS A 66 4.81 11.16 -18.91
C CYS A 66 5.97 10.20 -19.20
N MET A 67 5.70 9.07 -19.87
CA MET A 67 6.74 8.12 -20.26
C MET A 67 7.62 8.64 -21.40
N ARG A 68 7.07 9.47 -22.30
CA ARG A 68 7.81 10.11 -23.40
C ARG A 68 8.56 11.38 -22.98
N ALA A 69 8.14 12.02 -21.88
CA ALA A 69 8.83 13.19 -21.36
C ALA A 69 10.24 12.82 -20.87
N SER A 70 11.22 13.65 -21.21
CA SER A 70 12.60 13.47 -20.77
C SER A 70 12.72 13.58 -19.24
N SER A 71 13.75 12.93 -18.67
CA SER A 71 14.00 12.91 -17.22
C SER A 71 14.12 14.31 -16.63
N GLU A 72 14.79 15.22 -17.34
CA GLU A 72 15.08 16.59 -16.92
C GLU A 72 13.80 17.42 -16.79
N LYS A 73 12.76 17.08 -17.56
CA LYS A 73 11.44 17.73 -17.44
C LYS A 73 10.67 17.24 -16.23
N LYS A 74 10.90 15.99 -15.80
CA LYS A 74 10.16 15.29 -14.73
C LYS A 74 10.79 15.45 -13.35
N MET A 75 12.11 15.55 -13.27
CA MET A 75 12.86 15.57 -12.02
C MET A 75 13.83 16.76 -12.01
N ASN A 76 13.85 17.47 -10.88
CA ASN A 76 14.77 18.55 -10.60
C ASN A 76 15.20 18.42 -9.13
N PRO A 77 16.50 18.46 -8.79
CA PRO A 77 16.96 18.36 -7.40
C PRO A 77 16.43 19.48 -6.49
N TYR A 78 16.05 20.63 -7.05
CA TYR A 78 15.58 21.80 -6.32
C TYR A 78 14.05 21.96 -6.33
N GLU A 79 13.34 21.20 -7.16
CA GLU A 79 11.91 21.36 -7.35
C GLU A 79 11.18 20.02 -7.38
N LEU A 80 10.16 19.90 -6.55
CA LEU A 80 9.26 18.75 -6.55
C LEU A 80 8.28 18.83 -7.74
N LYS A 81 8.18 17.72 -8.49
CA LYS A 81 7.20 17.54 -9.59
C LYS A 81 7.18 18.71 -10.61
N PRO A 82 8.33 19.12 -11.17
CA PRO A 82 8.42 20.27 -12.08
C PRO A 82 7.51 20.18 -13.30
N LEU A 83 7.36 18.99 -13.89
CA LEU A 83 6.45 18.77 -15.02
C LEU A 83 4.99 19.07 -14.66
N LEU A 84 4.56 18.62 -13.48
CA LEU A 84 3.20 18.79 -13.00
C LEU A 84 2.89 20.26 -12.70
N LYS A 85 3.82 20.95 -12.02
CA LYS A 85 3.67 22.38 -11.73
C LYS A 85 3.53 23.20 -13.01
N ARG A 86 4.39 22.94 -14.00
CA ARG A 86 4.30 23.61 -15.31
C ARG A 86 2.97 23.35 -16.02
N ALA A 87 2.44 22.12 -15.93
CA ALA A 87 1.17 21.78 -16.53
C ALA A 87 -0.02 22.54 -15.90
N PHE A 88 0.08 22.92 -14.63
CA PHE A 88 -0.98 23.60 -13.87
C PHE A 88 -0.68 25.08 -13.56
N GLN A 89 0.40 25.65 -14.11
CA GLN A 89 0.88 26.98 -13.72
C GLN A 89 -0.11 28.12 -13.97
N HIS A 90 -1.11 27.91 -14.82
CA HIS A 90 -2.16 28.88 -15.13
C HIS A 90 -3.54 28.48 -14.58
N GLU A 91 -3.64 27.29 -13.97
CA GLU A 91 -4.90 26.70 -13.50
C GLU A 91 -5.01 26.71 -11.97
N LEU A 92 -3.88 26.77 -11.27
CA LEU A 92 -3.82 26.71 -9.81
C LEU A 92 -3.24 28.01 -9.23
N PRO A 93 -3.71 28.42 -8.04
CA PRO A 93 -3.07 29.51 -7.29
C PRO A 93 -1.58 29.25 -7.01
N ASP A 94 -0.76 30.30 -7.03
CA ASP A 94 0.68 30.22 -6.81
C ASP A 94 1.07 29.55 -5.48
N CYS A 95 0.23 29.70 -4.44
CA CYS A 95 0.46 29.07 -3.15
C CYS A 95 0.45 27.52 -3.22
N LEU A 96 -0.31 26.94 -4.16
CA LEU A 96 -0.32 25.48 -4.38
C LEU A 96 0.89 25.02 -5.20
N LEU A 97 1.36 25.86 -6.12
CA LEU A 97 2.52 25.58 -6.98
C LEU A 97 3.85 25.72 -6.23
N THR A 98 3.91 26.60 -5.23
CA THR A 98 5.12 26.83 -4.41
C THR A 98 5.22 25.87 -3.21
N ARG A 99 4.14 25.17 -2.87
CA ARG A 99 4.12 24.20 -1.78
C ARG A 99 5.11 23.06 -2.01
N ASN A 100 6.08 22.94 -1.10
CA ASN A 100 7.12 21.91 -1.11
C ASN A 100 6.88 20.80 -0.07
N THR A 101 5.81 20.88 0.71
CA THR A 101 5.42 19.82 1.65
C THR A 101 4.64 18.74 0.92
N LYS A 102 4.81 17.47 1.32
CA LYS A 102 3.94 16.38 0.91
C LYS A 102 2.71 16.36 1.84
N GLY A 103 1.52 16.09 1.30
CA GLY A 103 0.36 15.81 2.16
C GLY A 103 0.69 14.60 3.04
N ASN A 104 0.47 14.72 4.34
CA ASN A 104 0.70 13.63 5.28
C ASN A 104 -0.63 12.91 5.55
N TYR A 105 -0.87 11.80 4.84
CA TYR A 105 -2.06 10.96 5.03
C TYR A 105 -1.93 9.98 6.20
N THR A 106 -0.80 10.00 6.91
CA THR A 106 -0.57 9.14 8.07
C THR A 106 -1.56 9.44 9.19
N SER A 107 -2.06 10.67 9.34
CA SER A 107 -3.10 11.00 10.32
C SER A 107 -4.35 10.15 10.16
N ASP A 108 -4.78 9.95 8.91
CA ASP A 108 -6.04 9.28 8.59
C ASP A 108 -5.93 7.78 8.86
N VAL A 109 -4.77 7.20 8.52
CA VAL A 109 -4.45 5.80 8.85
C VAL A 109 -4.50 5.58 10.36
N TYR A 110 -3.88 6.46 11.14
CA TYR A 110 -3.85 6.30 12.60
C TYR A 110 -5.23 6.55 13.23
N TYR A 111 -6.01 7.47 12.67
CA TYR A 111 -7.39 7.70 13.08
C TYR A 111 -8.26 6.46 12.82
N GLY A 112 -8.25 5.92 11.60
CA GLY A 112 -9.02 4.72 11.25
C GLY A 112 -8.63 3.51 12.12
N MET A 113 -7.32 3.34 12.37
CA MET A 113 -6.81 2.25 13.21
C MET A 113 -7.26 2.38 14.67
N ARG A 114 -7.35 3.59 15.21
CA ARG A 114 -7.93 3.82 16.53
C ARG A 114 -9.40 3.44 16.58
N GLN A 115 -10.17 3.84 15.57
CA GLN A 115 -11.61 3.57 15.52
C GLN A 115 -11.93 2.07 15.41
N GLN A 116 -11.06 1.29 14.77
CA GLN A 116 -11.26 -0.14 14.55
C GLN A 116 -10.45 -1.03 15.50
N PHE A 117 -9.87 -0.46 16.56
CA PHE A 117 -8.90 -1.18 17.41
C PHE A 117 -9.47 -2.47 18.02
N SER A 118 -10.69 -2.44 18.55
CA SER A 118 -11.36 -3.62 19.14
C SER A 118 -11.55 -4.73 18.11
N TRP A 119 -12.07 -4.39 16.93
CA TRP A 119 -12.27 -5.35 15.84
C TRP A 119 -10.96 -6.05 15.47
N PHE A 120 -9.87 -5.30 15.32
CA PHE A 120 -8.57 -5.91 15.01
C PHE A 120 -8.04 -6.78 16.17
N GLN A 121 -8.21 -6.35 17.43
CA GLN A 121 -7.81 -7.15 18.58
C GLN A 121 -8.53 -8.49 18.66
N GLU A 122 -9.81 -8.53 18.26
CA GLU A 122 -10.63 -9.73 18.22
C GLU A 122 -10.28 -10.63 17.03
N ASN A 123 -10.10 -10.06 15.84
CA ASN A 123 -9.93 -10.85 14.61
C ASN A 123 -8.51 -11.39 14.39
N PHE A 124 -7.50 -10.79 15.03
CA PHE A 124 -6.08 -11.16 14.89
C PHE A 124 -5.48 -11.76 16.18
N GLN A 125 -6.31 -12.37 17.02
CA GLN A 125 -5.83 -13.13 18.19
C GLN A 125 -4.99 -14.35 17.79
N GLN A 126 -5.35 -14.94 16.66
CA GLN A 126 -4.63 -16.04 16.00
C GLN A 126 -4.36 -15.59 14.57
N MET A 127 -3.21 -15.96 14.01
CA MET A 127 -2.82 -15.63 12.64
C MET A 127 -2.26 -16.88 11.97
N ILE A 128 -2.68 -17.13 10.72
CA ILE A 128 -2.11 -18.22 9.91
C ILE A 128 -0.62 -17.96 9.69
N LEU A 129 -0.22 -16.71 9.50
CA LEU A 129 1.20 -16.34 9.40
C LEU A 129 2.01 -16.69 10.66
N ALA A 130 1.38 -16.69 11.84
CA ALA A 130 2.04 -17.10 13.07
C ALA A 130 2.12 -18.63 13.18
N GLU A 131 1.10 -19.35 12.70
CA GLU A 131 1.13 -20.83 12.59
C GLU A 131 2.22 -21.32 11.64
N LEU A 132 2.58 -20.53 10.62
CA LEU A 132 3.64 -20.81 9.67
C LEU A 132 5.03 -20.30 10.12
N ASP A 133 5.16 -19.81 11.35
CA ASP A 133 6.38 -19.19 11.90
C ASP A 133 6.91 -18.00 11.06
N LEU A 134 6.03 -17.37 10.25
CA LEU A 134 6.39 -16.22 9.44
C LEU A 134 6.29 -14.89 10.20
N VAL A 135 5.48 -14.85 11.25
CA VAL A 135 5.21 -13.64 12.06
C VAL A 135 5.23 -13.98 13.54
N ASP A 136 5.97 -13.19 14.33
CA ASP A 136 5.81 -13.17 15.79
C ASP A 136 4.52 -12.40 16.13
N ILE A 137 3.46 -13.15 16.44
CA ILE A 137 2.14 -12.59 16.74
C ILE A 137 2.15 -11.62 17.93
N ARG A 138 3.02 -11.84 18.92
CA ARG A 138 3.09 -10.96 20.11
C ARG A 138 3.65 -9.60 19.71
N ARG A 139 4.72 -9.59 18.93
CA ARG A 139 5.33 -8.36 18.40
C ARG A 139 4.44 -7.66 17.37
N PHE A 140 3.68 -8.41 16.59
CA PHE A 140 2.71 -7.84 15.67
C PHE A 140 1.59 -7.12 16.43
N ARG A 141 1.05 -7.73 17.50
CA ARG A 141 0.07 -7.10 18.39
C ARG A 141 0.62 -5.88 19.13
N GLU A 142 1.89 -5.90 19.52
CA GLU A 142 2.55 -4.71 20.08
C GLU A 142 2.62 -3.56 19.07
N CYS A 143 2.98 -3.86 17.81
CA CYS A 143 2.94 -2.88 16.72
C CYS A 143 1.52 -2.29 16.56
N PHE A 144 0.50 -3.15 16.60
CA PHE A 144 -0.89 -2.75 16.52
C PHE A 144 -1.30 -1.80 17.66
N HIS A 145 -0.90 -2.11 18.90
CA HIS A 145 -1.14 -1.25 20.07
C HIS A 145 -0.40 0.09 19.98
N ARG A 146 0.85 0.09 19.50
CA ARG A 146 1.60 1.32 19.26
C ARG A 146 0.92 2.22 18.22
N LEU A 147 0.41 1.61 17.14
CA LEU A 147 -0.33 2.30 16.10
C LEU A 147 -1.59 2.98 16.64
N SER A 148 -2.37 2.31 17.50
CA SER A 148 -3.56 2.91 18.12
C SER A 148 -3.21 4.06 19.08
N MET A 149 -2.03 4.03 19.70
CA MET A 149 -1.56 5.14 20.55
C MET A 149 -0.96 6.33 19.79
N GLY A 150 -0.96 6.33 18.45
CA GLY A 150 -0.31 7.43 17.71
C GLY A 150 1.20 7.27 17.54
N VAL A 151 1.78 6.16 17.98
CA VAL A 151 3.23 5.96 17.97
C VAL A 151 3.68 5.50 16.59
N PRO A 152 4.71 6.13 15.99
CA PRO A 152 5.27 5.71 14.70
C PRO A 152 5.65 4.23 14.65
N VAL A 153 5.13 3.55 13.62
CA VAL A 153 5.44 2.16 13.27
C VAL A 153 5.82 2.02 11.80
N SER A 154 6.30 0.83 11.40
CA SER A 154 6.57 0.51 10.00
C SER A 154 5.27 0.18 9.27
N LEU A 155 4.54 1.23 8.87
CA LEU A 155 3.25 1.09 8.18
C LEU A 155 3.29 0.21 6.92
N PRO A 156 4.29 0.33 6.02
CA PRO A 156 4.32 -0.49 4.80
C PRO A 156 4.33 -2.00 5.09
N GLU A 157 5.23 -2.44 5.96
CA GLU A 157 5.38 -3.85 6.34
C GLU A 157 4.19 -4.32 7.17
N PHE A 158 3.59 -3.42 7.96
CA PHE A 158 2.37 -3.70 8.70
C PHE A 158 1.21 -4.01 7.74
N HIS A 159 0.99 -3.15 6.74
CA HIS A 159 -0.02 -3.37 5.72
C HIS A 159 0.25 -4.63 4.91
N GLN A 160 1.50 -4.90 4.50
CA GLN A 160 1.86 -6.13 3.80
C GLN A 160 1.55 -7.39 4.63
N THR A 161 1.85 -7.36 5.92
CA THR A 161 1.55 -8.47 6.84
C THR A 161 0.04 -8.72 6.93
N LEU A 162 -0.76 -7.66 7.07
CA LEU A 162 -2.23 -7.78 7.08
C LEU A 162 -2.77 -8.30 5.74
N SER A 163 -2.31 -7.76 4.62
CA SER A 163 -2.76 -8.20 3.29
C SER A 163 -2.47 -9.68 3.04
N LEU A 164 -1.28 -10.15 3.43
CA LEU A 164 -0.90 -11.54 3.29
C LEU A 164 -1.75 -12.46 4.20
N GLU A 165 -1.98 -12.06 5.45
CA GLU A 165 -2.85 -12.80 6.37
C GLU A 165 -4.28 -12.91 5.84
N MET A 166 -4.85 -11.81 5.33
CA MET A 166 -6.20 -11.81 4.75
C MET A 166 -6.29 -12.71 3.50
N TRP A 167 -5.28 -12.65 2.62
CA TRP A 167 -5.21 -13.53 1.46
C TRP A 167 -5.14 -15.00 1.86
N LEU A 168 -4.30 -15.36 2.84
CA LEU A 168 -4.22 -16.74 3.34
C LEU A 168 -5.55 -17.23 3.93
N ARG A 169 -6.25 -16.38 4.69
CA ARG A 169 -7.58 -16.71 5.23
C ARG A 169 -8.59 -16.97 4.12
N GLN A 170 -8.61 -16.12 3.09
CA GLN A 170 -9.49 -16.30 1.94
C GLN A 170 -9.17 -17.61 1.20
N MET A 171 -7.89 -17.91 0.97
CA MET A 171 -7.46 -19.16 0.34
C MET A 171 -7.89 -20.39 1.16
N LYS A 172 -7.73 -20.34 2.48
CA LYS A 172 -8.14 -21.40 3.41
C LYS A 172 -9.67 -21.62 3.37
N GLN A 173 -10.45 -20.54 3.36
CA GLN A 173 -11.92 -20.61 3.22
C GLN A 173 -12.35 -21.23 1.89
N ILE A 174 -11.72 -20.86 0.77
CA ILE A 174 -12.00 -21.44 -0.54
C ILE A 174 -11.68 -22.94 -0.55
N GLN A 175 -10.57 -23.34 0.07
CA GLN A 175 -10.16 -24.74 0.17
C GLN A 175 -11.18 -25.57 0.97
N TYR A 176 -11.66 -25.08 2.12
CA TYR A 176 -12.67 -25.80 2.91
C TYR A 176 -14.07 -25.78 2.28
N GLY A 177 -14.49 -24.65 1.68
CA GLY A 177 -15.77 -24.54 0.98
C GLY A 177 -15.85 -25.35 -0.33
N GLY A 178 -14.70 -25.66 -0.94
CA GLY A 178 -14.60 -26.58 -2.09
C GLY A 178 -14.71 -28.05 -1.70
N VAL A 179 -14.26 -28.43 -0.50
CA VAL A 179 -14.37 -29.81 0.01
C VAL A 179 -15.81 -30.13 0.42
N GLU A 180 -16.53 -29.21 1.06
CA GLU A 180 -17.95 -29.42 1.38
C GLU A 180 -18.84 -29.49 0.13
N LYS A 181 -18.58 -28.66 -0.90
CA LYS A 181 -19.33 -28.74 -2.17
C LYS A 181 -19.10 -30.05 -2.93
N ASN A 182 -17.90 -30.62 -2.87
CA ASN A 182 -17.61 -31.92 -3.50
C ASN A 182 -18.14 -33.12 -2.70
N ALA A 183 -18.42 -32.96 -1.40
CA ALA A 183 -19.05 -34.00 -0.59
C ALA A 183 -20.56 -34.12 -0.86
N VAL A 184 -21.23 -33.02 -1.21
CA VAL A 184 -22.68 -33.00 -1.51
C VAL A 184 -23.00 -33.48 -2.94
N PHE A 185 -22.03 -33.49 -3.85
CA PHE A 185 -22.23 -33.96 -5.23
C PHE A 185 -21.95 -35.46 -5.46
N ASN A 186 -21.53 -36.21 -4.44
CA ASN A 186 -21.22 -37.65 -4.52
C ASN A 186 -22.11 -38.54 -3.64
N SER A 187 -23.31 -38.06 -3.28
CA SER A 187 -24.32 -38.81 -2.50
C SER A 187 -25.59 -39.03 -3.30
#